data_AF-A0A1I2F9C0-F1
#
_entry.id   AF-A0A1I2F9C0-F1
#
_cell.length_a   1.000
_cell.length_b   1.000
_cell.length_c   1.000
_cell.angle_alpha   90.00
_cell.angle_beta   90.00
_cell.angle_gamma   90.00
#
_symmetry.space_group_name_H-M   'P 1'
#
loop_
_entity.id
_entity.type
_entity.pdbx_description
1 polymer ?
#
loop_
_entity_poly.entity_id
_entity_poly.type
_entity_poly.pdbx_seq_one_letter_code
_entity_poly.pdbx_strand_id
1 'polypeptide(L)'
;MFERFTRAAREVVIGAQTEARQLGHETIGTEHTLLSLVSTGNGAVREALRGAGGEVDEAYVREAIVRHVGDHSEAAVVADRDAEDAAALKSIGIDLDAVRAAIEENFGAGALHLPRPAPRKRGILGRFAPTATTGHRPFSARNKKVLELSLREAIRLKHNFIAPEHIALGILREGRGLAMLILAERGVDVDAARERLTQSLNTPAA
;
A
#
# COMPACT_ATOMS: atom_id res chain seq x y z
N MET A 1 14.32 -7.32 12.25
CA MET A 1 12.85 -7.18 12.50
C MET A 1 12.07 -8.36 11.95
N PHE A 2 12.30 -8.80 10.71
CA PHE A 2 11.58 -9.93 10.09
C PHE A 2 11.80 -11.32 10.71
N GLU A 3 12.84 -11.51 11.53
CA GLU A 3 13.15 -12.81 12.14
C GLU A 3 12.05 -13.33 13.08
N ARG A 4 11.26 -12.43 13.67
CA ARG A 4 10.13 -12.80 14.53
C ARG A 4 8.84 -13.06 13.75
N PHE A 5 8.77 -12.69 12.48
CA PHE A 5 7.56 -12.91 11.67
C PHE A 5 7.44 -14.40 11.35
N THR A 6 6.24 -14.97 11.50
CA THR A 6 5.94 -16.29 10.96
C THR A 6 6.05 -16.28 9.43
N ARG A 7 6.07 -17.46 8.81
CA ARG A 7 6.05 -17.57 7.35
C ARG A 7 4.85 -16.81 6.75
N ALA A 8 3.65 -17.05 7.27
CA ALA A 8 2.44 -16.36 6.83
C ALA A 8 2.51 -14.84 7.02
N ALA A 9 3.05 -14.36 8.16
CA ALA A 9 3.22 -12.93 8.37
C ALA A 9 4.23 -12.29 7.41
N ARG A 10 5.30 -13.00 7.01
CA ARG A 10 6.22 -12.53 5.97
C ARG A 10 5.54 -12.50 4.60
N GLU A 11 4.73 -13.51 4.29
CA GLU A 11 3.93 -13.56 3.06
C GLU A 11 2.96 -12.37 2.98
N VAL A 12 2.35 -11.95 4.09
CA VAL A 12 1.53 -10.72 4.15
C VAL A 12 2.33 -9.45 3.82
N VAL A 13 3.53 -9.30 4.37
CA VAL A 13 4.34 -8.09 4.13
C VAL A 13 4.86 -8.05 2.68
N ILE A 14 5.28 -9.19 2.14
CA ILE A 14 5.70 -9.34 0.75
C ILE A 14 4.51 -9.13 -0.20
N GLY A 15 3.35 -9.71 0.14
CA GLY A 15 2.11 -9.55 -0.60
C GLY A 15 1.70 -8.08 -0.68
N ALA A 16 1.78 -7.32 0.42
CA ALA A 16 1.50 -5.88 0.40
C ALA A 16 2.38 -5.10 -0.60
N GLN A 17 3.64 -5.50 -0.77
CA GLN A 17 4.52 -4.93 -1.79
C GLN A 17 4.08 -5.33 -3.21
N THR A 18 3.66 -6.59 -3.39
CA THR A 18 3.11 -7.07 -4.66
C THR A 18 1.83 -6.30 -5.03
N GLU A 19 0.92 -6.11 -4.08
CA GLU A 19 -0.32 -5.35 -4.29
C GLU A 19 -0.03 -3.89 -4.68
N ALA A 20 0.85 -3.20 -3.95
CA ALA A 20 1.22 -1.83 -4.29
C ALA A 20 1.90 -1.75 -5.67
N ARG A 21 2.66 -2.77 -6.06
CA ARG A 21 3.24 -2.84 -7.40
C ARG A 21 2.16 -3.04 -8.46
N GLN A 22 1.26 -3.99 -8.24
CA GLN A 22 0.17 -4.32 -9.16
C GLN A 22 -0.74 -3.12 -9.38
N LEU A 23 -1.07 -2.35 -8.34
CA LEU A 23 -1.89 -1.14 -8.42
C LEU A 23 -1.10 0.11 -8.86
N GLY A 24 0.19 -0.03 -9.19
CA GLY A 24 1.06 1.08 -9.61
C GLY A 24 1.44 2.08 -8.52
N HIS A 25 0.99 1.90 -7.28
CA HIS A 25 1.20 2.84 -6.18
C HIS A 25 2.66 2.94 -5.73
N GLU A 26 3.19 4.17 -5.63
CA GLU A 26 4.61 4.42 -5.28
C GLU A 26 5.02 4.00 -3.88
N THR A 27 4.06 3.95 -2.95
CA THR A 27 4.29 3.62 -1.55
C THR A 27 3.36 2.51 -1.07
N ILE A 28 3.86 1.65 -0.18
CA ILE A 28 3.04 0.62 0.44
C ILE A 28 2.30 1.23 1.63
N GLY A 29 1.01 1.49 1.44
CA GLY A 29 0.09 1.97 2.46
C GLY A 29 -0.58 0.86 3.29
N THR A 30 -1.44 1.29 4.22
CA THR A 30 -2.17 0.38 5.13
C THR A 30 -3.12 -0.55 4.39
N GLU A 31 -3.74 -0.04 3.34
CA GLU A 31 -4.70 -0.70 2.48
C GLU A 31 -4.08 -1.85 1.69
N HIS A 32 -2.82 -1.72 1.27
CA HIS A 32 -2.09 -2.81 0.62
C HIS A 32 -1.79 -3.95 1.59
N THR A 33 -1.50 -3.60 2.85
CA THR A 33 -1.34 -4.59 3.92
C THR A 33 -2.67 -5.24 4.29
N LEU A 34 -3.77 -4.48 4.33
CA LEU A 34 -5.11 -5.05 4.50
C LEU A 34 -5.47 -5.99 3.34
N LEU A 35 -5.24 -5.58 2.09
CA LEU A 35 -5.50 -6.40 0.91
C LEU A 35 -4.72 -7.72 0.97
N SER A 36 -3.43 -7.66 1.30
CA SER A 36 -2.61 -8.85 1.47
C SER A 36 -2.99 -9.71 2.69
N LEU A 37 -3.65 -9.14 3.70
CA LEU A 37 -4.18 -9.90 4.84
C LEU A 37 -5.45 -10.66 4.45
N VAL A 38 -6.33 -10.04 3.67
CA VAL A 38 -7.61 -10.66 3.27
C VAL A 38 -7.50 -11.53 2.01
N SER A 39 -6.36 -11.49 1.31
CA SER A 39 -6.07 -12.38 0.19
C SER A 39 -5.77 -13.82 0.64
N THR A 40 -5.70 -14.72 -0.34
CA THR A 40 -5.60 -16.17 -0.12
C THR A 40 -4.39 -16.54 0.77
N GLY A 41 -4.64 -17.10 1.95
CA GLY A 41 -3.60 -17.60 2.88
C GLY A 41 -3.85 -17.34 4.37
N ASN A 42 -4.69 -16.36 4.73
CA ASN A 42 -4.95 -15.98 6.12
C ASN A 42 -6.43 -16.18 6.52
N GLY A 43 -6.86 -17.44 6.63
CA GLY A 43 -8.25 -17.80 6.97
C GLY A 43 -8.72 -17.17 8.30
N ALA A 44 -7.85 -17.18 9.32
CA ALA A 44 -8.13 -16.63 10.64
C ALA A 44 -8.48 -15.13 10.64
N VAL A 45 -7.73 -14.32 9.88
CA VAL A 45 -7.99 -12.87 9.80
C VAL A 45 -9.33 -12.61 9.11
N ARG A 46 -9.61 -13.30 8.01
CA ARG A 46 -10.88 -13.17 7.27
C ARG A 46 -12.07 -13.60 8.13
N GLU A 47 -11.93 -14.71 8.85
CA GLU A 47 -12.95 -15.21 9.77
C GLU A 47 -13.22 -14.22 10.91
N ALA A 48 -12.17 -13.66 11.51
CA ALA A 48 -12.30 -12.66 12.56
C ALA A 48 -13.01 -11.39 12.08
N LEU A 49 -12.67 -10.87 10.89
CA LEU A 49 -13.33 -9.71 10.30
C LEU A 49 -14.79 -9.99 9.95
N ARG A 50 -15.09 -11.18 9.37
CA ARG A 50 -16.46 -11.62 9.08
C ARG A 50 -17.30 -11.74 10.35
N GLY A 51 -16.74 -12.33 11.40
CA GLY A 51 -17.41 -12.45 12.70
C GLY A 51 -17.64 -11.10 13.38
N ALA A 52 -16.87 -10.07 13.02
CA ALA A 52 -17.04 -8.70 13.49
C ALA A 52 -18.07 -7.89 12.67
N GLY A 53 -18.84 -8.56 11.81
CA GLY A 53 -19.96 -7.97 11.08
C GLY A 53 -19.64 -7.48 9.68
N GLY A 54 -18.36 -7.37 9.30
CA GLY A 54 -17.98 -6.91 7.97
C GLY A 54 -17.66 -8.04 7.01
N GLU A 55 -18.34 -8.07 5.88
CA GLU A 55 -17.92 -8.90 4.75
C GLU A 55 -16.83 -8.17 3.98
N VAL A 56 -15.58 -8.41 4.39
CA VAL A 56 -14.37 -7.84 3.79
C VAL A 56 -13.62 -8.96 3.08
N ASP A 57 -13.71 -8.99 1.75
CA ASP A 57 -12.96 -9.91 0.91
C ASP A 57 -11.94 -9.17 0.03
N GLU A 58 -11.09 -9.94 -0.65
CA GLU A 58 -10.04 -9.41 -1.51
C GLU A 58 -10.60 -8.50 -2.63
N ALA A 59 -11.70 -8.94 -3.27
CA ALA A 59 -12.30 -8.24 -4.39
C ALA A 59 -12.78 -6.84 -3.96
N TYR A 60 -13.50 -6.76 -2.84
CA TYR A 60 -13.97 -5.50 -2.32
C TYR A 60 -12.83 -4.59 -1.87
N VAL A 61 -11.83 -5.12 -1.13
CA VAL A 61 -10.72 -4.28 -0.67
C VAL A 61 -9.97 -3.71 -1.87
N ARG A 62 -9.73 -4.51 -2.92
CA ARG A 62 -9.10 -4.04 -4.16
C ARG A 62 -9.94 -2.94 -4.83
N GLU A 63 -11.24 -3.17 -5.01
CA GLU A 63 -12.15 -2.18 -5.60
C GLU A 63 -12.17 -0.88 -4.79
N ALA A 64 -12.21 -0.97 -3.46
CA ALA A 64 -12.20 0.19 -2.59
C ALA A 64 -10.89 0.98 -2.66
N ILE A 65 -9.75 0.31 -2.79
CA ILE A 65 -8.47 0.98 -3.00
C ILE A 65 -8.49 1.78 -4.30
N VAL A 66 -8.94 1.16 -5.39
CA VAL A 66 -9.05 1.82 -6.71
C VAL A 66 -10.02 3.00 -6.65
N ARG A 67 -11.14 2.87 -5.94
CA ARG A 67 -12.12 3.96 -5.78
C ARG A 67 -11.55 5.18 -5.05
N HIS A 68 -10.73 4.96 -4.02
CA HIS A 68 -10.23 6.03 -3.16
C HIS A 68 -8.90 6.64 -3.63
N VAL A 69 -8.05 5.86 -4.30
CA VAL A 69 -6.68 6.26 -4.66
C VAL A 69 -6.43 6.19 -6.18
N GLY A 70 -7.33 5.57 -6.94
CA GLY A 70 -7.14 5.26 -8.35
C GLY A 70 -6.38 3.94 -8.54
N ASP A 71 -6.39 3.43 -9.77
CA ASP A 71 -5.44 2.41 -10.21
C ASP A 71 -4.37 3.08 -11.08
N HIS A 72 -3.11 2.96 -10.68
CA HIS A 72 -1.98 3.44 -11.47
C HIS A 72 -1.24 2.27 -12.14
N SER A 73 -1.79 1.05 -12.11
CA SER A 73 -1.25 -0.14 -12.76
C SER A 73 -0.98 0.09 -14.24
N GLU A 74 -1.87 0.83 -14.91
CA GLU A 74 -1.76 1.20 -16.31
C GLU A 74 -0.65 2.22 -16.59
N ALA A 75 -0.19 2.99 -15.59
CA ALA A 75 0.90 3.96 -15.80
C ALA A 75 2.27 3.28 -16.01
N ALA A 76 2.39 1.97 -15.77
CA ALA A 76 3.64 1.22 -15.93
C ALA A 76 3.69 0.35 -17.21
N VAL A 77 2.60 0.22 -17.97
CA VAL A 77 2.53 -0.66 -19.16
C VAL A 77 2.38 0.06 -20.49
N VAL A 78 2.39 1.38 -20.54
CA VAL A 78 2.21 2.06 -21.83
C VAL A 78 3.52 2.57 -22.40
N ALA A 79 4.20 1.68 -23.10
CA ALA A 79 4.63 2.06 -24.43
C ALA A 79 3.33 2.18 -25.27
N ASP A 80 3.01 3.41 -25.69
CA ASP A 80 1.87 3.82 -26.56
C ASP A 80 0.59 4.43 -25.91
N ARG A 81 0.70 5.17 -24.79
CA ARG A 81 -0.42 6.04 -24.30
C ARG A 81 -0.33 7.43 -24.89
N ASP A 82 0.89 7.85 -25.22
CA ASP A 82 1.17 9.16 -25.79
C ASP A 82 0.36 9.41 -27.07
N ALA A 83 0.04 8.36 -27.85
CA ALA A 83 -0.75 8.48 -29.07
C ALA A 83 -2.25 8.69 -28.81
N GLU A 84 -2.86 7.96 -27.88
CA GLU A 84 -4.29 8.11 -27.54
C GLU A 84 -4.54 9.42 -26.80
N ASP A 85 -3.68 9.79 -25.85
CA ASP A 85 -3.76 11.05 -25.12
C ASP A 85 -3.50 12.25 -26.06
N ALA A 86 -2.55 12.13 -27.00
CA ALA A 86 -2.35 13.14 -28.05
C ALA A 86 -3.57 13.27 -28.96
N ALA A 87 -4.21 12.15 -29.34
CA ALA A 87 -5.43 12.19 -30.14
C ALA A 87 -6.60 12.85 -29.40
N ALA A 88 -6.78 12.54 -28.11
CA ALA A 88 -7.80 13.14 -27.26
C ALA A 88 -7.58 14.65 -27.09
N LEU A 89 -6.35 15.09 -26.82
CA LEU A 89 -6.00 16.51 -26.71
C LEU A 89 -6.15 17.24 -28.05
N LYS A 90 -5.76 16.61 -29.16
CA LYS A 90 -5.97 17.14 -30.51
C LYS A 90 -7.45 17.32 -30.83
N SER A 91 -8.32 16.43 -30.34
CA SER A 91 -9.77 16.53 -30.52
C SER A 91 -10.39 17.76 -29.84
N ILE A 92 -9.78 18.25 -28.76
CA ILE A 92 -10.17 19.51 -28.09
C ILE A 92 -9.32 20.72 -28.53
N GLY A 93 -8.53 20.56 -29.60
CA GLY A 93 -7.74 21.63 -30.22
C GLY A 93 -6.36 21.87 -29.60
N ILE A 94 -5.85 20.95 -28.78
CA ILE A 94 -4.52 21.03 -28.17
C ILE A 94 -3.55 20.13 -28.94
N ASP A 95 -2.65 20.74 -29.72
CA ASP A 95 -1.58 20.02 -30.43
C ASP A 95 -0.33 19.90 -29.54
N LEU A 96 -0.11 18.71 -28.99
CA LEU A 96 1.03 18.43 -28.11
C LEU A 96 2.39 18.60 -28.81
N ASP A 97 2.49 18.29 -30.10
CA ASP A 97 3.74 18.43 -30.85
C ASP A 97 4.08 19.92 -31.04
N ALA A 98 3.07 20.74 -31.32
CA ALA A 98 3.22 22.19 -31.39
C ALA A 98 3.59 22.80 -30.03
N VAL A 99 2.99 22.32 -28.93
CA VAL A 99 3.32 22.76 -27.57
C VAL A 99 4.76 22.37 -27.21
N ARG A 100 5.19 21.14 -27.52
CA ARG A 100 6.57 20.68 -27.31
C ARG A 100 7.56 21.54 -28.10
N ALA A 101 7.30 21.75 -29.39
CA ALA A 101 8.17 22.56 -30.24
C ALA A 101 8.28 24.00 -29.72
N ALA A 102 7.15 24.62 -29.35
CA ALA A 102 7.15 25.96 -28.78
C ALA A 102 7.90 26.02 -27.44
N ILE A 103 7.82 24.98 -26.60
CA ILE A 103 8.57 24.93 -25.35
C ILE A 103 10.07 24.79 -25.61
N GLU A 104 10.49 23.90 -26.51
CA GLU A 104 11.91 23.74 -26.83
C GLU A 104 12.49 24.97 -27.55
N GLU A 105 11.69 25.65 -28.38
CA GLU A 105 12.07 26.89 -29.05
C GLU A 105 12.27 28.04 -28.04
N ASN A 106 11.36 28.17 -27.06
CA ASN A 106 11.40 29.27 -26.09
C ASN A 106 12.31 28.99 -24.87
N PHE A 107 12.52 27.73 -24.51
CA PHE A 107 13.22 27.33 -23.29
C PHE A 107 14.46 26.45 -23.52
N GLY A 108 14.74 26.06 -24.76
CA GLY A 108 15.91 25.26 -25.17
C GLY A 108 15.63 23.76 -25.32
N ALA A 109 16.50 23.07 -26.07
CA ALA A 109 16.42 21.63 -26.28
C ALA A 109 16.43 20.87 -24.94
N GLY A 110 15.42 20.03 -24.70
CA GLY A 110 15.26 19.32 -23.43
C GLY A 110 14.57 20.11 -22.31
N ALA A 111 13.95 21.25 -22.59
CA ALA A 111 13.18 22.03 -21.60
C ALA A 111 12.00 21.26 -20.98
N LEU A 112 11.45 20.27 -21.69
CA LEU A 112 10.44 19.35 -21.14
C LEU A 112 11.04 18.32 -20.16
N HIS A 113 12.35 18.10 -20.22
CA HIS A 113 13.06 17.19 -19.35
C HIS A 113 13.55 17.95 -18.11
N LEU A 114 12.63 18.22 -17.19
CA LEU A 114 12.97 18.79 -15.88
C LEU A 114 14.04 17.91 -15.21
N PRO A 115 15.22 18.45 -14.86
CA PRO A 115 16.13 17.72 -13.99
C PRO A 115 15.37 17.43 -12.70
N ARG A 116 15.26 16.15 -12.32
CA ARG A 116 14.72 15.75 -11.02
C ARG A 116 15.41 16.64 -9.97
N PRO A 117 14.68 17.40 -9.15
CA PRO A 117 15.32 18.33 -8.22
C PRO A 117 16.33 17.56 -7.39
N ALA A 118 17.60 17.95 -7.49
CA ALA A 118 18.64 17.33 -6.71
C ALA A 118 18.21 17.42 -5.23
N PRO A 119 18.30 16.32 -4.46
CA PRO A 119 17.85 16.32 -3.08
C PRO A 119 18.56 17.45 -2.34
N ARG A 120 17.78 18.34 -1.71
CA ARG A 120 18.31 19.47 -0.94
C ARG A 120 19.28 18.92 0.10
N LYS A 121 20.59 19.14 -0.09
CA LYS A 121 21.64 18.71 0.84
C LYS A 121 21.37 19.34 2.21
N ARG A 122 20.91 18.54 3.16
CA ARG A 122 20.71 18.95 4.56
C ARG A 122 21.74 18.21 5.41
N GLY A 123 22.77 18.93 5.84
CA GLY A 123 23.64 18.57 6.95
C GLY A 123 24.71 17.49 6.70
N ILE A 124 25.80 17.62 7.46
CA ILE A 124 27.05 16.85 7.41
C ILE A 124 26.96 15.46 8.10
N LEU A 125 25.76 14.98 8.47
CA LEU A 125 25.52 13.69 9.12
C LEU A 125 24.17 13.09 8.67
N GLY A 126 24.18 12.02 7.87
CA GLY A 126 22.99 11.20 7.53
C GLY A 126 22.62 11.24 6.04
N ARG A 127 23.26 10.46 5.16
CA ARG A 127 23.11 9.00 4.91
C ARG A 127 21.72 8.63 4.33
N PHE A 128 21.75 8.15 3.07
CA PHE A 128 20.70 7.52 2.25
C PHE A 128 19.62 8.43 1.63
N ALA A 129 19.96 9.06 0.50
CA ALA A 129 18.97 9.26 -0.55
C ALA A 129 18.80 7.91 -1.29
N PRO A 130 17.60 7.32 -1.39
CA PRO A 130 17.43 6.14 -2.24
C PRO A 130 17.55 6.61 -3.69
N THR A 131 18.61 6.18 -4.35
CA THR A 131 18.67 6.12 -5.81
C THR A 131 17.47 5.28 -6.27
N ALA A 132 16.83 5.71 -7.37
CA ALA A 132 15.70 5.03 -7.99
C ALA A 132 16.12 3.71 -8.66
N THR A 133 16.62 2.77 -7.85
CA THR A 133 17.16 1.48 -8.27
C THR A 133 16.95 0.45 -7.17
N THR A 134 15.71 0.12 -6.84
CA THR A 134 15.31 -1.21 -6.34
C THR A 134 13.83 -1.37 -6.62
N GLY A 135 13.38 -2.55 -7.08
CA GLY A 135 11.94 -2.89 -7.19
C GLY A 135 11.21 -2.95 -5.83
N HIS A 136 11.82 -2.41 -4.77
CA HIS A 136 11.32 -2.33 -3.41
C HIS A 136 10.66 -0.97 -3.16
N ARG A 137 9.32 -0.94 -3.20
CA ARG A 137 8.55 0.27 -2.87
C ARG A 137 8.62 0.56 -1.37
N PRO A 138 8.86 1.81 -0.95
CA PRO A 138 8.95 2.14 0.47
C PRO A 138 7.58 2.05 1.15
N PHE A 139 7.57 1.64 2.43
CA PHE A 139 6.39 1.75 3.28
C PHE A 139 6.08 3.21 3.62
N SER A 140 4.80 3.57 3.59
CA SER A 140 4.32 4.85 4.14
C SER A 140 4.62 4.94 5.64
N ALA A 141 4.68 6.16 6.19
CA ALA A 141 4.92 6.37 7.62
C ALA A 141 3.86 5.64 8.49
N ARG A 142 2.59 5.65 8.03
CA ARG A 142 1.49 4.96 8.69
C ARG A 142 1.64 3.44 8.63
N ASN A 143 2.02 2.88 7.48
CA ASN A 143 2.20 1.43 7.41
C ASN A 143 3.42 0.93 8.20
N LYS A 144 4.50 1.73 8.27
CA LYS A 144 5.59 1.47 9.24
C LYS A 144 5.08 1.43 10.67
N LYS A 145 4.16 2.33 11.03
CA LYS A 145 3.53 2.33 12.35
C LYS A 145 2.70 1.07 12.60
N VAL A 146 1.96 0.58 11.61
CA VAL A 146 1.22 -0.70 11.69
C VAL A 146 2.17 -1.86 12.02
N LEU A 147 3.31 -1.96 11.35
CA LEU A 147 4.31 -3.02 11.61
C LEU A 147 5.00 -2.88 12.98
N GLU A 148 5.19 -1.66 13.46
CA GLU A 148 5.68 -1.41 14.82
C GLU A 148 4.63 -1.82 15.86
N LEU A 149 3.35 -1.52 15.61
CA LEU A 149 2.24 -1.89 16.49
C LEU A 149 1.99 -3.40 16.51
N SER A 150 2.14 -4.11 15.39
CA SER A 150 2.02 -5.58 15.37
C SER A 150 3.06 -6.26 16.27
N LEU A 151 4.30 -5.74 16.29
CA LEU A 151 5.31 -6.16 17.24
C LEU A 151 4.89 -5.86 18.69
N ARG A 152 4.32 -4.68 18.96
CA ARG A 152 3.81 -4.35 20.30
C ARG A 152 2.66 -5.26 20.73
N GLU A 153 1.78 -5.64 19.82
CA GLU A 153 0.69 -6.59 20.10
C GLU A 153 1.24 -7.97 20.43
N ALA A 154 2.22 -8.47 19.67
CA ALA A 154 2.90 -9.74 19.98
C ALA A 154 3.54 -9.71 21.38
N ILE A 155 4.23 -8.62 21.72
CA ILE A 155 4.82 -8.44 23.06
C ILE A 155 3.72 -8.38 24.14
N ARG A 156 2.64 -7.63 23.92
CA ARG A 156 1.51 -7.49 24.85
C ARG A 156 0.86 -8.85 25.15
N LEU A 157 0.73 -9.67 24.11
CA LEU A 157 0.17 -11.04 24.20
C LEU A 157 1.23 -12.08 24.62
N LYS A 158 2.47 -11.66 24.91
CA LYS A 158 3.59 -12.53 25.30
C LYS A 158 3.95 -13.59 24.23
N HIS A 159 3.65 -13.32 22.97
CA HIS A 159 4.07 -14.13 21.84
C HIS A 159 5.50 -13.78 21.42
N ASN A 160 6.33 -14.81 21.23
CA ASN A 160 7.70 -14.65 20.71
C ASN A 160 7.73 -14.49 19.18
N PHE A 161 6.62 -14.79 18.49
CA PHE A 161 6.43 -14.61 17.05
C PHE A 161 5.44 -13.48 16.71
N ILE A 162 5.42 -13.06 15.44
CA ILE A 162 4.45 -12.13 14.85
C ILE A 162 3.72 -12.89 13.75
N ALA A 163 2.41 -13.03 13.88
CA ALA A 163 1.52 -13.71 12.94
C ALA A 163 0.61 -12.69 12.19
N PRO A 164 -0.08 -13.07 11.11
CA PRO A 164 -0.98 -12.18 10.36
C PRO A 164 -1.99 -11.42 11.22
N GLU A 165 -2.54 -12.07 12.25
CA GLU A 165 -3.49 -11.50 13.20
C GLU A 165 -2.86 -10.36 14.01
N HIS A 166 -1.58 -10.44 14.34
CA HIS A 166 -0.87 -9.33 14.99
C HIS A 166 -0.73 -8.13 14.04
N ILE A 167 -0.54 -8.37 12.74
CA ILE A 167 -0.50 -7.30 11.73
C ILE A 167 -1.88 -6.65 11.62
N ALA A 168 -2.95 -7.45 11.57
CA ALA A 168 -4.32 -6.95 11.58
C ALA A 168 -4.63 -6.14 12.85
N LEU A 169 -4.25 -6.64 14.04
CA LEU A 169 -4.34 -5.87 15.30
C LEU A 169 -3.53 -4.57 15.25
N GLY A 170 -2.38 -4.57 14.56
CA GLY A 170 -1.59 -3.37 14.29
C GLY A 170 -2.34 -2.32 13.46
N ILE A 171 -3.12 -2.75 12.45
CA ILE A 171 -4.01 -1.87 11.67
C ILE A 171 -5.09 -1.28 12.57
N LEU A 172 -5.81 -2.14 13.31
CA LEU A 172 -6.90 -1.71 14.20
C LEU A 172 -6.41 -0.74 15.29
N ARG A 173 -5.17 -0.92 15.77
CA ARG A 173 -4.56 -0.05 16.78
C ARG A 173 -3.99 1.24 16.22
N GLU A 174 -3.54 1.27 14.98
CA GLU A 174 -3.18 2.54 14.32
C GLU A 174 -4.44 3.39 14.14
N GLY A 175 -5.57 2.75 13.80
CA GLY A 175 -6.91 3.33 13.90
C GLY A 175 -7.22 4.38 12.84
N ARG A 176 -6.34 4.62 11.87
CA ARG A 176 -6.53 5.57 10.78
C ARG A 176 -6.12 4.94 9.44
N GLY A 177 -6.28 5.71 8.38
CA GLY A 177 -5.82 5.34 7.04
C GLY A 177 -6.85 4.57 6.25
N LEU A 178 -6.49 4.29 5.01
CA LEU A 178 -7.42 3.74 4.06
C LEU A 178 -7.85 2.31 4.43
N ALA A 179 -6.99 1.51 5.08
CA ALA A 179 -7.43 0.24 5.63
C ALA A 179 -8.60 0.38 6.61
N MET A 180 -8.51 1.32 7.56
CA MET A 180 -9.58 1.54 8.54
C MET A 180 -10.84 2.12 7.90
N LEU A 181 -10.68 2.98 6.89
CA LEU A 181 -11.82 3.48 6.11
C LEU A 181 -12.55 2.33 5.41
N ILE A 182 -11.83 1.44 4.71
CA ILE A 182 -12.39 0.27 4.02
C ILE A 182 -13.09 -0.68 4.99
N LEU A 183 -12.51 -0.92 6.17
CA LEU A 183 -13.15 -1.74 7.21
C LEU A 183 -14.44 -1.08 7.72
N ALA A 184 -14.42 0.24 7.95
CA ALA A 184 -15.59 0.98 8.41
C ALA A 184 -16.72 1.03 7.36
N GLU A 185 -16.38 1.18 6.08
CA GLU A 185 -17.35 1.14 4.96
C GLU A 185 -18.08 -0.20 4.87
N ARG A 186 -17.45 -1.29 5.31
CA ARG A 186 -18.08 -2.62 5.42
C ARG A 186 -18.73 -2.90 6.77
N GLY A 187 -18.81 -1.90 7.65
CA GLY A 187 -19.45 -2.06 8.95
C GLY A 187 -18.71 -3.01 9.89
N VAL A 188 -17.39 -3.17 9.73
CA VAL A 188 -16.58 -3.95 10.68
C VAL A 188 -16.58 -3.24 12.03
N ASP A 189 -17.07 -3.93 13.06
CA ASP A 189 -16.88 -3.49 14.44
C ASP A 189 -15.42 -3.72 14.86
N VAL A 190 -14.72 -2.63 15.16
CA VAL A 190 -13.29 -2.64 15.47
C VAL A 190 -12.98 -3.38 16.77
N ASP A 191 -13.85 -3.26 17.77
CA ASP A 191 -13.64 -3.88 19.07
C ASP A 191 -13.94 -5.38 18.99
N ALA A 192 -15.03 -5.78 18.32
CA ALA A 192 -15.34 -7.18 18.06
C ALA A 192 -14.24 -7.85 17.19
N ALA A 193 -13.71 -7.15 16.18
CA ALA A 193 -12.61 -7.65 15.37
C ALA A 193 -11.35 -7.87 16.22
N ARG A 194 -11.02 -6.93 17.12
CA ARG A 194 -9.87 -7.04 18.03
C ARG A 194 -10.00 -8.25 18.96
N GLU A 195 -11.17 -8.47 19.53
CA GLU A 195 -11.44 -9.62 20.39
C GLU A 195 -11.27 -10.94 19.64
N ARG A 196 -11.87 -11.06 18.46
CA ARG A 196 -11.79 -12.28 17.63
C ARG A 196 -10.38 -12.59 17.15
N LEU A 197 -9.64 -11.58 16.69
CA LEU A 197 -8.23 -11.74 16.31
C LEU A 197 -7.38 -12.22 17.51
N THR A 198 -7.65 -11.68 18.70
CA THR A 198 -6.96 -12.10 19.93
C THR A 198 -7.32 -13.53 20.30
N GLN A 199 -8.59 -13.92 20.19
CA GLN A 199 -9.05 -15.30 20.45
C GLN A 199 -8.43 -16.30 19.47
N SER A 200 -8.36 -15.95 18.19
CA SER A 200 -7.75 -16.79 17.15
C SER A 200 -6.27 -17.07 17.44
N LEU A 201 -5.53 -16.07 17.91
CA LEU A 201 -4.13 -16.24 18.31
C LEU A 201 -3.90 -17.16 19.51
N ASN A 202 -4.90 -17.28 20.39
CA ASN A 202 -4.83 -18.10 21.60
C ASN A 202 -5.36 -19.52 21.38
N THR A 203 -6.00 -19.78 20.23
CA THR A 203 -6.52 -21.11 19.90
C THR A 203 -5.41 -21.90 19.21
N PRO A 204 -4.92 -23.01 19.77
CA PRO A 204 -3.98 -23.86 19.06
C PRO A 204 -4.64 -24.37 17.78
N ALA A 205 -3.91 -24.32 16.65
CA ALA A 205 -4.35 -24.98 15.43
C ALA A 205 -4.61 -26.47 15.76
N ALA A 206 -5.86 -26.90 15.59
CA ALA A 206 -6.31 -28.25 15.86
C ALA A 206 -5.58 -29.29 15.01
#